data_AF-A0A7J3WUT0-F1
#
_entry.id   AF-A0A7J3WUT0-F1
#
_cell.length_a   1.000
_cell.length_b   1.000
_cell.length_c   1.000
_cell.angle_alpha   90.00
_cell.angle_beta   90.00
_cell.angle_gamma   90.00
#
_symmetry.space_group_name_H-M   'P 1'
#
loop_
_entity.id
_entity.type
_entity.pdbx_description
1 polymer ?
#
loop_
_entity_poly.entity_id
_entity_poly.type
_entity_poly.pdbx_seq_one_letter_code
_entity_poly.pdbx_strand_id
1 'polypeptide(L)'
;MLEQKRHHPEDYVIGIEMEGALVDAEGKPLDVKDLIPKLNSIYHDFEFDKEAGACQLEIRTFPRKFSTESLREKEEYFMDVVEEIVEQAERVHKTEAIFLLLGSNPHPDVLSDRWITPSQRAKTMAEWRREFPEVKIAGRSIRPEHVATAIQSMHIHIQGI
;
A
#
# COMPACT_ATOMS: atom_id res chain seq x y z
N MET A 1 -0.10 17.49 -33.92
CA MET A 1 -1.35 16.76 -33.64
C MET A 1 -1.40 16.52 -32.15
N LEU A 2 -2.34 17.15 -31.44
CA LEU A 2 -2.63 16.81 -30.05
C LEU A 2 -3.38 15.49 -30.05
N GLU A 3 -2.88 14.47 -29.36
CA GLU A 3 -3.60 13.23 -29.15
C GLU A 3 -4.92 13.55 -28.44
N GLN A 4 -6.04 13.30 -29.11
CA GLN A 4 -7.34 13.28 -28.46
C GLN A 4 -7.36 12.07 -27.52
N LYS A 5 -7.15 12.32 -26.22
CA LYS A 5 -7.51 11.33 -25.20
C LYS A 5 -8.98 10.99 -25.41
N ARG A 6 -9.29 9.71 -25.61
CA ARG A 6 -10.68 9.24 -25.69
C ARG A 6 -11.35 9.54 -24.35
N HIS A 7 -12.26 10.51 -24.34
CA HIS A 7 -13.02 10.88 -23.16
C HIS A 7 -14.08 9.81 -22.84
N HIS A 8 -14.27 9.52 -21.55
CA HIS A 8 -15.27 8.59 -21.05
C HIS A 8 -16.63 9.30 -20.91
N PRO A 9 -17.78 8.67 -21.24
CA PRO A 9 -19.09 9.34 -21.32
C PRO A 9 -19.84 9.56 -19.99
N GLU A 10 -19.21 9.40 -18.82
CA GLU A 10 -19.88 9.48 -17.50
C GLU A 10 -19.41 10.72 -16.72
N ASP A 11 -20.24 11.26 -15.80
CA ASP A 11 -19.97 12.50 -15.06
C ASP A 11 -18.70 12.44 -14.20
N TYR A 12 -18.50 11.33 -13.45
CA TYR A 12 -17.29 11.06 -12.67
C TYR A 12 -17.03 9.55 -12.52
N VAL A 13 -15.78 9.14 -12.70
CA VAL A 13 -15.26 7.79 -12.40
C VAL A 13 -14.29 7.90 -11.22
N ILE A 14 -14.44 7.01 -10.23
CA ILE A 14 -13.58 6.97 -9.04
C ILE A 14 -12.79 5.66 -8.95
N GLY A 15 -11.51 5.79 -8.63
CA GLY A 15 -10.64 4.71 -8.13
C GLY A 15 -10.10 5.07 -6.76
N ILE A 16 -9.84 4.05 -5.93
CA ILE A 16 -9.28 4.21 -4.59
C ILE A 16 -8.01 3.36 -4.53
N GLU A 17 -6.95 3.94 -4.01
CA GLU A 17 -5.74 3.23 -3.63
C GLU A 17 -5.52 3.41 -2.14
N MET A 18 -5.23 2.32 -1.43
CA MET A 18 -4.91 2.35 -0.02
C MET A 18 -3.67 1.53 0.24
N GLU A 19 -2.79 2.07 1.08
CA GLU A 19 -1.58 1.40 1.51
C GLU A 19 -1.68 1.10 3.01
N GLY A 20 -1.26 -0.09 3.40
CA GLY A 20 -1.12 -0.47 4.80
C GLY A 20 0.18 -1.24 5.03
N ALA A 21 0.59 -1.37 6.29
CA ALA A 21 1.73 -2.22 6.64
C ALA A 21 1.27 -3.48 7.36
N LEU A 22 1.84 -4.62 6.97
CA LEU A 22 1.62 -5.90 7.64
C LEU A 22 2.62 -6.07 8.78
N VAL A 23 2.12 -6.40 9.96
CA VAL A 23 2.93 -6.62 11.17
C VAL A 23 2.43 -7.82 11.97
N ASP A 24 3.26 -8.36 12.87
CA ASP A 24 2.85 -9.37 13.85
C ASP A 24 2.17 -8.74 15.09
N ALA A 25 1.75 -9.58 16.04
CA ALA A 25 1.14 -9.14 17.31
C ALA A 25 2.02 -8.20 18.15
N GLU A 26 3.34 -8.19 17.94
CA GLU A 26 4.26 -7.27 18.61
C GLU A 26 4.56 -6.02 17.77
N GLY A 27 3.91 -5.87 16.62
CA GLY A 27 4.13 -4.78 15.68
C GLY A 27 5.38 -4.92 14.83
N LYS A 28 6.05 -6.09 14.82
CA LYS A 28 7.22 -6.29 13.95
C LYS A 28 6.75 -6.47 12.52
N PRO A 29 7.46 -5.92 11.52
CA PRO A 29 6.99 -5.97 10.15
C PRO A 29 7.03 -7.40 9.59
N LEU A 30 6.06 -7.72 8.74
CA LEU A 30 5.94 -8.98 7.99
C LEU A 30 6.02 -8.69 6.49
N ASP A 31 6.73 -9.53 5.74
CA ASP A 31 6.94 -9.35 4.30
C ASP A 31 5.69 -9.73 3.49
N VAL A 32 5.18 -8.83 2.65
CA VAL A 32 3.94 -9.06 1.88
C VAL A 32 4.15 -9.88 0.60
N LYS A 33 5.40 -10.21 0.25
CA LYS A 33 5.77 -10.86 -1.02
C LYS A 33 4.96 -12.12 -1.33
N ASP A 34 4.76 -12.98 -0.33
CA ASP A 34 4.06 -14.26 -0.52
C ASP A 34 2.54 -14.13 -0.33
N LEU A 35 2.08 -13.01 0.26
CA LEU A 35 0.67 -12.68 0.47
C LEU A 35 0.03 -12.13 -0.82
N ILE A 36 0.71 -11.25 -1.54
CA ILE A 36 0.18 -10.57 -2.74
C ILE A 36 -0.37 -11.54 -3.79
N PRO A 37 0.36 -12.60 -4.23
CA PRO A 37 -0.16 -13.54 -5.22
C PRO A 37 -1.41 -14.28 -4.74
N LYS A 38 -1.52 -14.52 -3.44
CA LYS A 38 -2.69 -15.18 -2.84
C LYS A 38 -3.91 -14.27 -2.90
N LEU A 39 -3.77 -13.00 -2.52
CA LEU A 39 -4.86 -12.02 -2.59
C LEU A 39 -5.34 -11.80 -4.03
N ASN A 40 -4.41 -11.60 -4.98
CA ASN A 40 -4.75 -11.46 -6.40
C ASN A 40 -5.39 -12.72 -7.03
N SER A 41 -5.25 -13.89 -6.39
CA SER A 41 -5.93 -15.12 -6.83
C SER A 41 -7.36 -15.27 -6.30
N ILE A 42 -7.69 -14.56 -5.21
CA ILE A 42 -9.00 -14.61 -4.54
C ILE A 42 -9.89 -13.47 -5.05
N TYR A 43 -9.30 -12.28 -5.17
CA TYR A 43 -10.01 -11.06 -5.51
C TYR A 43 -9.74 -10.63 -6.94
N HIS A 44 -10.81 -10.45 -7.70
CA HIS A 44 -10.74 -9.99 -9.09
C HIS A 44 -11.22 -8.54 -9.27
N ASP A 45 -11.74 -7.94 -8.20
CA ASP A 45 -12.23 -6.56 -8.17
C ASP A 45 -11.20 -5.56 -7.61
N PHE A 46 -10.08 -6.09 -7.11
CA PHE A 46 -8.95 -5.34 -6.57
C PHE A 46 -7.65 -5.84 -7.20
N GLU A 47 -6.66 -4.97 -7.19
CA GLU A 47 -5.28 -5.32 -7.48
C GLU A 47 -4.44 -5.05 -6.24
N PHE A 48 -3.62 -6.04 -5.87
CA PHE A 48 -2.69 -5.94 -4.76
C PHE A 48 -1.26 -5.88 -5.28
N ASP A 49 -0.47 -4.94 -4.78
CA ASP A 49 0.95 -4.83 -5.14
C ASP A 49 1.80 -4.40 -3.95
N LYS A 50 3.12 -4.43 -4.16
CA LYS A 50 4.14 -4.01 -3.21
C LYS A 50 4.45 -2.53 -3.34
N GLU A 51 4.76 -1.92 -2.21
CA GLU A 51 5.24 -0.54 -2.16
C GLU A 51 6.75 -0.43 -1.95
N ALA A 52 7.24 0.75 -1.58
CA ALA A 52 8.67 0.98 -1.31
C ALA A 52 9.20 0.07 -0.18
N GLY A 53 8.38 -0.21 0.82
CA GLY A 53 8.62 -1.10 1.95
C GLY A 53 8.12 -2.52 1.70
N ALA A 54 8.93 -3.52 2.00
CA ALA A 54 8.59 -4.93 1.79
C ALA A 54 7.46 -5.44 2.70
N CYS A 55 7.11 -4.67 3.75
CA CYS A 55 5.95 -4.94 4.59
C CYS A 55 4.70 -4.16 4.18
N GLN A 56 4.78 -3.33 3.15
CA GLN A 56 3.69 -2.47 2.70
C GLN A 56 2.90 -3.14 1.57
N LEU A 57 1.59 -3.17 1.73
CA LEU A 57 0.64 -3.69 0.76
C LEU A 57 -0.18 -2.53 0.20
N GLU A 58 -0.18 -2.37 -1.11
CA GLU A 58 -1.11 -1.50 -1.83
C GLU A 58 -2.36 -2.28 -2.22
N ILE A 59 -3.52 -1.68 -2.07
CA ILE A 59 -4.83 -2.18 -2.50
C ILE A 59 -5.41 -1.15 -3.45
N ARG A 60 -5.59 -1.52 -4.73
CA ARG A 60 -6.17 -0.65 -5.76
C ARG A 60 -7.52 -1.15 -6.20
N THR A 61 -8.50 -0.27 -6.27
CA THR A 61 -9.82 -0.57 -6.85
C THR A 61 -9.82 -0.23 -8.34
N PHE A 62 -10.52 -1.04 -9.15
CA PHE A 62 -10.76 -0.66 -10.54
C PHE A 62 -11.65 0.59 -10.62
N PRO A 63 -11.45 1.47 -11.62
CA PRO A 63 -12.27 2.67 -11.80
C PRO A 63 -13.76 2.34 -11.95
N ARG A 64 -14.64 3.01 -11.21
CA ARG A 64 -16.11 2.78 -11.27
C ARG A 64 -16.91 4.06 -11.26
N LYS A 65 -18.18 3.96 -11.67
CA LYS A 65 -19.13 5.07 -11.64
C LYS A 65 -19.40 5.51 -10.21
N PHE A 66 -19.47 6.82 -9.99
CA PHE A 66 -19.79 7.37 -8.68
C PHE A 66 -21.30 7.33 -8.39
N SER A 67 -21.70 6.63 -7.32
CA SER A 67 -23.02 6.77 -6.70
C SER A 67 -22.91 6.55 -5.18
N THR A 68 -23.82 7.14 -4.40
CA THR A 68 -23.85 6.96 -2.94
C THR A 68 -24.03 5.50 -2.52
N GLU A 69 -24.83 4.75 -3.29
CA GLU A 69 -25.02 3.30 -3.09
C GLU A 69 -23.73 2.54 -3.35
N SER A 70 -23.04 2.84 -4.47
CA SER A 70 -21.76 2.22 -4.81
C SER A 70 -20.67 2.53 -3.78
N LEU A 71 -20.69 3.68 -3.13
CA LEU A 71 -19.73 3.99 -2.06
C LEU A 71 -19.97 3.13 -0.83
N ARG A 72 -21.23 2.99 -0.40
CA ARG A 72 -21.58 2.21 0.80
C ARG A 72 -21.29 0.72 0.61
N GLU A 73 -21.71 0.15 -0.51
CA GLU A 73 -21.39 -1.25 -0.83
C GLU A 73 -19.87 -1.49 -0.85
N LYS A 74 -19.09 -0.48 -1.26
CA LYS A 74 -17.63 -0.59 -1.29
C LYS A 74 -16.98 -0.40 0.06
N GLU A 75 -17.53 0.43 0.94
CA GLU A 75 -17.08 0.49 2.34
C GLU A 75 -17.24 -0.88 3.01
N GLU A 76 -18.42 -1.49 2.88
CA GLU A 76 -18.70 -2.82 3.43
C GLU A 76 -17.77 -3.88 2.83
N TYR A 77 -17.67 -3.94 1.49
CA TYR A 77 -16.80 -4.91 0.82
C TYR A 77 -15.30 -4.68 1.09
N PHE A 78 -14.87 -3.43 1.27
CA PHE A 78 -13.49 -3.11 1.59
C PHE A 78 -13.13 -3.58 3.01
N MET A 79 -14.04 -3.43 3.97
CA MET A 79 -13.83 -3.95 5.32
C MET A 79 -13.67 -5.47 5.31
N ASP A 80 -14.48 -6.19 4.53
CA ASP A 80 -14.36 -7.64 4.36
C ASP A 80 -12.98 -8.03 3.80
N VAL A 81 -12.49 -7.28 2.81
CA VAL A 81 -11.15 -7.51 2.22
C VAL A 81 -10.05 -7.27 3.24
N VAL A 82 -10.17 -6.23 4.07
CA VAL A 82 -9.18 -5.94 5.13
C VAL A 82 -9.13 -7.07 6.16
N GLU A 83 -10.27 -7.59 6.58
CA GLU A 83 -10.34 -8.73 7.51
C GLU A 83 -9.71 -9.99 6.89
N GLU A 84 -10.02 -10.28 5.63
CA GLU A 84 -9.44 -11.42 4.93
C GLU A 84 -7.94 -11.27 4.64
N ILE A 85 -7.42 -10.05 4.43
CA ILE A 85 -5.96 -9.81 4.34
C ILE A 85 -5.26 -10.34 5.59
N VAL A 86 -5.81 -10.03 6.76
CA VAL A 86 -5.27 -10.51 8.04
C VAL A 86 -5.32 -12.04 8.08
N GLU A 87 -6.46 -12.66 7.77
CA GLU A 87 -6.56 -14.12 7.76
C GLU A 87 -5.56 -14.80 6.81
N GLN A 88 -5.39 -14.27 5.59
CA GLN A 88 -4.44 -14.83 4.64
C GLN A 88 -3.00 -14.61 5.11
N ALA A 89 -2.70 -13.45 5.70
CA ALA A 89 -1.38 -13.15 6.27
C ALA A 89 -1.02 -14.14 7.39
N GLU A 90 -1.95 -14.41 8.31
CA GLU A 90 -1.72 -15.40 9.38
C GLU A 90 -1.44 -16.79 8.82
N ARG A 91 -2.15 -17.18 7.74
CA ARG A 91 -1.92 -18.46 7.06
C ARG A 91 -0.56 -18.51 6.38
N VAL A 92 -0.09 -17.42 5.79
CA VAL A 92 1.22 -17.33 5.11
C VAL A 92 2.35 -17.33 6.14
N HIS A 93 2.27 -16.47 7.15
CA HIS A 93 3.34 -16.24 8.12
C HIS A 93 3.33 -17.17 9.33
N LYS A 94 2.24 -17.91 9.57
CA LYS A 94 2.07 -18.81 10.72
C LYS A 94 2.21 -18.10 12.07
N THR A 95 1.76 -16.85 12.12
CA THR A 95 1.74 -15.99 13.29
C THR A 95 0.51 -15.10 13.22
N GLU A 96 0.05 -14.58 14.36
CA GLU A 96 -0.97 -13.53 14.39
C GLU A 96 -0.48 -12.32 13.59
N ALA A 97 -1.37 -11.72 12.81
CA ALA A 97 -1.05 -10.63 11.90
C ALA A 97 -2.00 -9.45 12.12
N ILE A 98 -1.48 -8.25 11.88
CA ILE A 98 -2.24 -7.00 11.93
C ILE A 98 -1.95 -6.23 10.65
N PHE A 99 -3.01 -5.73 10.00
CA PHE A 99 -2.88 -4.82 8.89
C PHE A 99 -3.04 -3.37 9.37
N LEU A 100 -1.93 -2.66 9.49
CA LEU A 100 -1.88 -1.29 10.00
C LEU A 100 -2.25 -0.30 8.89
N LEU A 101 -3.43 0.29 9.03
CA LEU A 101 -3.90 1.45 8.25
C LEU A 101 -3.54 2.76 8.96
N LEU A 102 -2.24 2.98 9.14
CA LEU A 102 -1.67 4.20 9.71
C LEU A 102 -0.83 4.90 8.65
N GLY A 103 -0.78 6.23 8.65
CA GLY A 103 0.06 6.99 7.71
C GLY A 103 1.57 6.75 7.87
N SER A 104 1.99 6.13 8.98
CA SER A 104 3.36 5.64 9.11
C SER A 104 3.44 4.35 9.95
N ASN A 105 4.26 3.38 9.55
CA ASN A 105 4.58 2.21 10.37
C ASN A 105 5.46 2.63 11.56
N PRO A 106 5.00 2.46 12.81
CA PRO A 106 5.72 2.95 13.98
C PRO A 106 6.93 2.10 14.38
N HIS A 107 7.11 0.89 13.83
CA HIS A 107 8.18 -0.01 14.25
C HIS A 107 9.52 0.39 13.64
N PRO A 108 10.58 0.66 14.44
CA PRO A 108 11.83 1.23 13.94
C PRO A 108 12.56 0.32 12.94
N ASP A 109 12.38 -1.00 13.01
CA ASP A 109 13.03 -1.93 12.08
C ASP A 109 12.73 -1.65 10.62
N VAL A 110 11.55 -1.08 10.28
CA VAL A 110 11.21 -0.74 8.89
C VAL A 110 12.21 0.23 8.29
N LEU A 111 12.89 1.04 9.12
CA LEU A 111 13.90 1.99 8.71
C LEU A 111 15.26 1.30 8.50
N SER A 112 15.29 0.24 7.69
CA SER A 112 16.50 -0.53 7.39
C SER A 112 16.48 -1.11 5.97
N ASP A 113 17.67 -1.44 5.44
CA ASP A 113 17.82 -1.98 4.08
C ASP A 113 17.05 -3.28 3.85
N ARG A 114 16.83 -4.06 4.92
CA ARG A 114 16.04 -5.29 4.89
C ARG A 114 14.63 -5.05 4.35
N TRP A 115 14.04 -3.91 4.68
CA TRP A 115 12.66 -3.60 4.34
C TRP A 115 12.52 -2.79 3.06
N ILE A 116 13.61 -2.53 2.33
CA ILE A 116 13.50 -2.02 0.97
C ILE A 116 12.98 -3.16 0.09
N THR A 117 11.82 -2.96 -0.53
CA THR A 117 11.24 -3.94 -1.45
C THR A 117 12.25 -4.37 -2.51
N PRO A 118 12.40 -5.67 -2.81
CA PRO A 118 13.38 -6.16 -3.78
C PRO A 118 12.94 -5.95 -5.24
N SER A 119 12.41 -4.77 -5.56
CA SER A 119 12.05 -4.35 -6.93
C SER A 119 13.06 -3.33 -7.46
N GLN A 120 13.23 -3.29 -8.79
CA GLN A 120 14.14 -2.31 -9.40
C GLN A 120 13.71 -0.86 -9.09
N ARG A 121 12.39 -0.60 -9.11
CA ARG A 121 11.81 0.71 -8.77
C ARG A 121 12.20 1.13 -7.35
N ALA A 122 11.92 0.29 -6.35
CA ALA A 122 12.19 0.62 -4.95
C ALA A 122 13.68 0.82 -4.68
N LYS A 123 14.54 -0.04 -5.25
CA LYS A 123 16.01 0.11 -5.13
C LYS A 123 16.52 1.41 -5.75
N THR A 124 16.07 1.74 -6.96
CA THR A 124 16.46 2.99 -7.65
C THR A 124 16.04 4.22 -6.84
N MET A 125 14.83 4.20 -6.28
CA MET A 125 14.33 5.29 -5.43
C MET A 125 15.10 5.41 -4.12
N ALA A 126 15.48 4.27 -3.51
CA ALA A 126 16.30 4.25 -2.30
C ALA A 126 17.71 4.80 -2.57
N GLU A 127 18.35 4.39 -3.68
CA GLU A 127 19.65 4.92 -4.11
C GLU A 127 19.61 6.43 -4.33
N TRP A 128 18.59 6.94 -5.02
CA TRP A 128 18.42 8.38 -5.21
C TRP A 128 18.28 9.15 -3.88
N ARG A 129 17.50 8.60 -2.93
CA ARG A 129 17.30 9.23 -1.62
C ARG A 129 18.55 9.21 -0.75
N ARG A 130 19.44 8.23 -0.92
CA ARG A 130 20.69 8.12 -0.16
C ARG A 130 21.60 9.34 -0.31
N GLU A 131 21.47 10.08 -1.41
CA GLU A 131 22.24 11.30 -1.66
C GLU A 131 21.78 12.49 -0.80
N PHE A 132 20.64 12.37 -0.09
CA PHE A 132 20.16 13.42 0.80
C PHE A 132 20.83 13.39 2.18
N PRO A 133 20.92 14.55 2.86
CA PRO A 133 21.35 14.58 4.25
C PRO A 133 20.44 13.77 5.16
N GLU A 134 21.02 13.13 6.19
CA GLU A 134 20.25 12.40 7.19
C GLU A 134 19.19 13.27 7.88
N VAL A 135 18.04 12.66 8.16
CA VAL A 135 16.92 13.32 8.86
C VAL A 135 17.10 13.13 10.36
N LYS A 136 17.20 14.23 11.11
CA LYS A 136 17.37 14.20 12.57
C LYS A 136 16.05 14.50 13.27
N ILE A 137 15.54 13.54 14.04
CA ILE A 137 14.31 13.68 14.83
C ILE A 137 14.56 13.19 16.25
N ALA A 138 14.29 14.04 17.24
CA ALA A 138 14.43 13.70 18.67
C ALA A 138 15.77 13.02 19.04
N GLY A 139 16.87 13.48 18.44
CA GLY A 139 18.22 12.94 18.69
C GLY A 139 18.55 11.63 17.95
N ARG A 140 17.65 11.10 17.13
CA ARG A 140 17.90 9.96 16.24
C ARG A 140 18.19 10.45 14.82
N SER A 141 19.14 9.79 14.15
CA SER A 141 19.40 9.98 12.73
C SER A 141 18.69 8.90 11.94
N ILE A 142 17.93 9.29 10.93
CA ILE A 142 17.23 8.40 10.00
C ILE A 142 17.86 8.60 8.63
N ARG A 143 18.26 7.49 8.01
CA ARG A 143 18.78 7.50 6.65
C ARG A 143 17.64 7.77 5.66
N PRO A 144 17.76 8.72 4.72
CA PRO A 144 16.64 9.13 3.87
C PRO A 144 16.16 8.03 2.92
N GLU A 145 17.03 7.10 2.53
CA GLU A 145 16.64 5.94 1.71
C GLU A 145 15.58 5.04 2.36
N HIS A 146 15.45 5.11 3.67
CA HIS A 146 14.53 4.30 4.47
C HIS A 146 13.20 4.98 4.75
N VAL A 147 13.09 6.28 4.55
CA VAL A 147 11.89 7.03 5.00
C VAL A 147 10.62 6.49 4.34
N ALA A 148 10.67 6.16 3.05
CA ALA A 148 9.49 5.69 2.33
C ALA A 148 9.04 4.26 2.70
N THR A 149 9.89 3.43 3.30
CA THR A 149 9.48 2.08 3.74
C THR A 149 8.53 2.13 4.93
N ALA A 150 8.40 3.31 5.55
CA ALA A 150 7.62 3.56 6.74
C ALA A 150 6.38 4.43 6.49
N ILE A 151 6.12 4.92 5.28
CA ILE A 151 5.03 5.87 5.00
C ILE A 151 3.97 5.17 4.17
N GLN A 152 2.71 5.28 4.59
CA GLN A 152 1.56 4.77 3.87
C GLN A 152 0.59 5.90 3.58
N SER A 153 -0.21 5.72 2.54
CA SER A 153 -1.14 6.73 2.05
C SER A 153 -2.48 6.13 1.63
N MET A 154 -3.44 7.02 1.41
CA MET A 154 -4.68 6.72 0.73
C MET A 154 -4.85 7.74 -0.39
N HIS A 155 -5.08 7.26 -1.60
CA HIS A 155 -5.34 8.11 -2.76
C HIS A 155 -6.76 7.88 -3.27
N ILE A 156 -7.43 8.97 -3.61
CA ILE A 156 -8.72 8.95 -4.29
C ILE A 156 -8.48 9.55 -5.67
N HIS A 157 -8.68 8.72 -6.69
CA HIS A 157 -8.57 9.11 -8.09
C HIS A 157 -9.96 9.47 -8.59
N ILE A 158 -10.16 10.74 -8.95
CA ILE A 158 -11.43 11.23 -9.48
C ILE A 158 -11.20 11.70 -10.91
N GLN A 159 -11.82 11.02 -11.87
CA GLN A 159 -11.85 11.45 -13.25
C GLN A 159 -13.24 11.97 -13.59
N GLY A 160 -13.38 13.29 -13.63
CA GLY A 160 -14.56 13.97 -14.17
C GLY A 160 -14.46 14.21 -15.68
N ILE A 161 -15.49 14.87 -16.22
CA ILE A 161 -15.53 15.39 -17.60
C ILE A 161 -14.40 16.40 -17.87
#